data_AF-A0A540X1N4-F1
#
_entry.id   AF-A0A540X1N4-F1
#
_cell.length_a   1.000
_cell.length_b   1.000
_cell.length_c   1.000
_cell.angle_alpha   90.00
_cell.angle_beta   90.00
_cell.angle_gamma   90.00
#
_symmetry.space_group_name_H-M   'P 1'
#
loop_
_entity.id
_entity.type
_entity.pdbx_description
1 polymer ?
#
loop_
_entity_poly.entity_id
_entity_poly.type
_entity_poly.pdbx_seq_one_letter_code
_entity_poly.pdbx_strand_id
1 'polypeptide(L)'
;MRVSALLAMALLATGCASVTHAPGRDRTLNHAPHAASSPAWEGEPSDDRTHAIAGPEAGQRLWRHRGPRSDATRAGPGTLAGATGGGARSATLTRQAILESIDEMKGSLGRVESALSRISTRRPGFDGRGINGEVFMRFLRLGSKQVTWIHGTLGSATVMAGAASELENPEMELGVLRMTGPRLQAAMFGTLLLATWVDFLQLTDALLRECFICSFEKQFVDLNRVRGLVETPLSDLASQDPNRVEAAALAMPELMGALTREFNAIHSDGRAAMEEGGKVLVAVRVLEMVTLISSLKMSLPRLPPAAPATLGVGLAMSSGGVMAGSRIVVSAEWVELMRRLVQAGVISLPAVSAAVRIHGGQVMMAQAHQDLPEGVRDALGDSPEVRGMRVTGKAGAGMSDAPKHHVLPKEHREWFEQRGFKGDMDIDQFCVRLEQAHHEAIHGGGNWTLGRVWPGEWNRMLMKTLRDAEARAGRMLTRNQVLDIVAERMQFYKVPIVFTKGRSR
;
A
#
# COMPACT_ATOMS: atom_id res chain seq x y z
N MET A 1 20.35 2.88 38.27
CA MET A 1 21.44 3.75 37.77
C MET A 1 21.61 3.52 36.27
N ARG A 2 21.60 4.60 35.49
CA ARG A 2 21.37 4.58 34.03
C ARG A 2 22.66 4.28 33.25
N VAL A 3 22.55 3.36 32.29
CA VAL A 3 23.55 3.00 31.26
C VAL A 3 24.04 4.23 30.47
N SER A 4 23.29 5.33 30.49
CA SER A 4 23.64 6.62 29.89
C SER A 4 24.87 7.31 30.51
N ALA A 5 25.34 6.91 31.70
CA ALA A 5 26.52 7.51 32.33
C ALA A 5 27.84 6.86 31.91
N LEU A 6 27.81 5.60 31.43
CA LEU A 6 29.03 4.87 31.03
C LEU A 6 29.47 5.20 29.59
N LEU A 7 28.56 5.63 28.71
CA LEU A 7 28.92 6.04 27.35
C LEU A 7 29.60 7.41 27.29
N ALA A 8 29.37 8.28 28.28
CA ALA A 8 29.97 9.61 28.34
C ALA A 8 31.43 9.59 28.85
N MET A 9 31.83 8.56 29.60
CA MET A 9 33.20 8.43 30.14
C MET A 9 34.19 7.77 29.17
N ALA A 10 33.71 7.01 28.17
CA ALA A 10 34.58 6.37 27.18
C ALA A 10 35.11 7.35 26.11
N LEU A 11 34.44 8.48 25.87
CA LEU A 11 34.80 9.46 24.84
C LEU A 11 35.76 10.56 25.32
N LEU A 12 36.11 10.59 26.61
CA LEU A 12 37.08 11.56 27.18
C LEU A 12 38.49 10.98 27.40
N ALA A 13 38.74 9.71 27.07
CA ALA A 13 40.01 9.03 27.36
C ALA A 13 40.89 8.73 26.13
N THR A 14 40.55 9.20 24.93
CA THR A 14 41.40 9.01 23.73
C THR A 14 41.65 10.34 23.01
N GLY A 15 42.25 11.28 23.73
CA GLY A 15 43.02 12.36 23.14
C GLY A 15 44.45 12.28 23.64
N CYS A 16 45.41 11.94 22.75
CA CYS A 16 46.78 12.48 22.69
C CYS A 16 47.61 11.76 21.61
N ALA A 17 48.50 12.54 20.97
CA ALA A 17 49.56 12.21 20.01
C ALA A 17 49.15 12.07 18.53
N SER A 18 49.78 12.68 17.52
CA SER A 18 50.82 13.71 17.41
C SER A 18 50.78 14.23 15.96
N VAL A 19 51.10 15.52 15.77
CA VAL A 19 51.41 16.14 14.48
C VAL A 19 52.83 15.75 14.04
N THR A 20 53.07 15.46 12.75
CA THR A 20 54.18 16.05 11.94
C THR A 20 54.24 15.55 10.48
N HIS A 21 54.45 16.53 9.60
CA HIS A 21 55.12 16.57 8.30
C HIS A 21 54.57 15.97 6.98
N ALA A 22 54.30 16.91 6.06
CA ALA A 22 54.48 16.83 4.61
C ALA A 22 55.98 16.81 4.22
N PRO A 23 56.33 16.36 3.00
CA PRO A 23 56.46 17.24 1.81
C PRO A 23 55.85 16.58 0.55
N GLY A 24 55.63 17.16 -0.62
CA GLY A 24 56.00 18.42 -1.26
C GLY A 24 56.15 18.17 -2.77
N ARG A 25 55.63 19.11 -3.58
CA ARG A 25 56.01 19.50 -4.97
C ARG A 25 55.56 18.72 -6.22
N ASP A 26 54.96 19.55 -7.10
CA ASP A 26 55.15 19.72 -8.55
C ASP A 26 54.61 18.69 -9.55
N ARG A 27 53.49 19.04 -10.22
CA ARG A 27 53.52 19.40 -11.65
C ARG A 27 52.23 20.07 -12.16
N THR A 28 52.43 21.28 -12.65
CA THR A 28 51.76 22.04 -13.73
C THR A 28 51.54 21.21 -15.01
N LEU A 29 50.80 21.58 -16.06
CA LEU A 29 49.78 22.56 -16.47
C LEU A 29 49.27 22.07 -17.86
N ASN A 30 48.06 22.48 -18.26
CA ASN A 30 47.58 22.74 -19.64
C ASN A 30 47.44 21.60 -20.68
N HIS A 31 46.19 21.31 -21.08
CA HIS A 31 45.73 21.56 -22.46
C HIS A 31 44.20 21.53 -22.58
N ALA A 32 43.65 22.53 -23.25
CA ALA A 32 42.34 22.60 -23.90
C ALA A 32 42.60 23.18 -25.31
N PRO A 33 41.63 23.35 -26.21
CA PRO A 33 40.41 22.59 -26.54
C PRO A 33 40.35 22.26 -28.07
N HIS A 34 39.36 21.49 -28.55
CA HIS A 34 38.83 21.69 -29.91
C HIS A 34 37.39 21.18 -30.08
N ALA A 35 36.69 21.87 -30.98
CA ALA A 35 35.24 21.94 -31.14
C ALA A 35 34.76 21.36 -32.49
N ALA A 36 33.42 21.24 -32.60
CA ALA A 36 32.59 21.07 -33.81
C ALA A 36 32.67 19.67 -34.49
N SER A 37 31.60 19.07 -35.01
CA SER A 37 30.44 19.63 -35.72
C SER A 37 29.30 18.59 -35.80
N SER A 38 28.04 19.05 -35.84
CA SER A 38 26.88 18.28 -36.35
C SER A 38 26.93 18.09 -37.88
N PRO A 39 26.03 17.27 -38.45
CA PRO A 39 25.01 17.89 -39.29
C PRO A 39 23.59 17.35 -39.07
N ALA A 40 22.63 18.24 -39.38
CA ALA A 40 21.19 18.04 -39.53
C ALA A 40 20.84 17.71 -41.01
N TRP A 41 19.57 17.94 -41.39
CA TRP A 41 18.84 17.74 -42.68
C TRP A 41 17.96 16.46 -42.68
N GLU A 42 16.62 16.55 -42.47
CA GLU A 42 15.51 17.05 -43.34
C GLU A 42 15.47 16.32 -44.70
N GLY A 43 14.35 15.89 -45.31
CA GLY A 43 12.89 15.90 -45.09
C GLY A 43 12.27 15.04 -46.21
N GLU A 44 11.28 14.17 -45.94
CA GLU A 44 9.85 14.32 -46.31
C GLU A 44 9.49 13.86 -47.77
N PRO A 45 8.22 13.85 -48.24
CA PRO A 45 7.32 12.68 -48.39
C PRO A 45 6.83 12.38 -49.84
N SER A 46 6.04 11.32 -50.07
CA SER A 46 5.00 11.26 -51.14
C SER A 46 4.14 9.99 -51.15
N ASP A 47 2.86 10.16 -50.81
CA ASP A 47 1.59 9.82 -51.49
C ASP A 47 1.40 8.74 -52.60
N ASP A 48 0.26 8.03 -52.43
CA ASP A 48 -0.87 7.77 -53.37
C ASP A 48 -1.13 6.40 -54.09
N ARG A 49 -2.39 5.93 -53.93
CA ARG A 49 -3.30 5.15 -54.87
C ARG A 49 -3.04 3.65 -55.13
N THR A 50 -4.01 2.71 -55.33
CA THR A 50 -5.49 2.69 -55.51
C THR A 50 -6.04 1.22 -55.49
N HIS A 51 -7.30 1.05 -55.04
CA HIS A 51 -8.43 0.16 -55.45
C HIS A 51 -8.32 -1.32 -55.97
N ALA A 52 -9.21 -2.19 -55.43
CA ALA A 52 -10.29 -3.00 -56.09
C ALA A 52 -10.57 -4.33 -55.32
N ILE A 53 -11.74 -4.59 -54.70
CA ILE A 53 -13.07 -5.05 -55.19
C ILE A 53 -13.21 -6.58 -55.46
N ALA A 54 -14.19 -7.17 -54.75
CA ALA A 54 -15.06 -8.34 -55.05
C ALA A 54 -14.58 -9.80 -54.88
N GLY A 55 -15.22 -10.48 -53.92
CA GLY A 55 -16.27 -11.48 -54.23
C GLY A 55 -15.91 -12.98 -54.15
N PRO A 56 -16.88 -13.86 -53.79
CA PRO A 56 -16.64 -15.14 -53.11
C PRO A 56 -16.88 -16.37 -54.00
N GLU A 57 -16.36 -17.55 -53.61
CA GLU A 57 -17.01 -18.83 -53.91
C GLU A 57 -16.57 -19.96 -52.99
N ALA A 58 -17.56 -20.71 -52.53
CA ALA A 58 -17.45 -21.85 -51.64
C ALA A 58 -17.38 -23.16 -52.44
N GLY A 59 -16.67 -24.16 -51.91
CA GLY A 59 -17.05 -25.56 -52.15
C GLY A 59 -15.92 -26.58 -52.23
N GLN A 60 -15.79 -27.37 -51.14
CA GLN A 60 -15.61 -28.84 -51.15
C GLN A 60 -14.26 -29.38 -51.70
N ARG A 61 -13.55 -30.35 -51.11
CA ARG A 61 -13.69 -31.34 -50.02
C ARG A 61 -12.27 -31.87 -49.80
N LEU A 62 -11.86 -32.19 -48.57
CA LEU A 62 -11.30 -33.52 -48.28
C LEU A 62 -11.27 -33.75 -46.76
N TRP A 63 -12.04 -34.74 -46.33
CA TRP A 63 -12.11 -35.25 -44.97
C TRP A 63 -10.94 -36.20 -44.68
N ARG A 64 -10.34 -36.10 -43.49
CA ARG A 64 -9.72 -37.25 -42.82
C ARG A 64 -10.22 -37.33 -41.38
N HIS A 65 -10.93 -38.42 -41.13
CA HIS A 65 -11.35 -38.92 -39.82
C HIS A 65 -10.16 -39.28 -38.93
N ARG A 66 -10.23 -38.90 -37.64
CA ARG A 66 -9.83 -39.77 -36.53
C ARG A 66 -10.71 -39.48 -35.32
N GLY A 67 -11.56 -40.45 -34.98
CA GLY A 67 -12.57 -40.37 -33.93
C GLY A 67 -12.02 -40.55 -32.50
N PRO A 68 -12.93 -40.44 -31.51
CA PRO A 68 -12.65 -40.15 -30.10
C PRO A 68 -12.38 -41.42 -29.28
N ARG A 69 -11.70 -41.27 -28.14
CA ARG A 69 -11.55 -42.33 -27.15
C ARG A 69 -11.95 -41.82 -25.77
N SER A 70 -13.16 -42.18 -25.36
CA SER A 70 -13.58 -42.20 -23.96
C SER A 70 -13.10 -43.50 -23.29
N ASP A 71 -12.95 -43.38 -21.97
CA ASP A 71 -12.91 -44.42 -20.93
C ASP A 71 -11.68 -45.33 -20.77
N ALA A 72 -10.95 -45.04 -19.68
CA ALA A 72 -10.44 -46.06 -18.77
C ALA A 72 -10.48 -45.55 -17.30
N THR A 73 -11.59 -45.90 -16.63
CA THR A 73 -11.68 -46.53 -15.27
C THR A 73 -10.96 -45.84 -14.09
N ARG A 74 -11.69 -45.18 -13.19
CA ARG A 74 -12.41 -45.73 -12.00
C ARG A 74 -11.56 -45.66 -10.72
N ALA A 75 -11.81 -44.62 -9.92
CA ALA A 75 -11.64 -44.67 -8.46
C ALA A 75 -13.04 -44.64 -7.84
N GLY A 76 -13.36 -45.65 -7.03
CA GLY A 76 -14.66 -45.83 -6.38
C GLY A 76 -14.90 -44.88 -5.19
N PRO A 77 -16.11 -44.91 -4.61
CA PRO A 77 -16.58 -43.94 -3.63
C PRO A 77 -15.98 -44.21 -2.25
N GLY A 78 -15.18 -43.26 -1.75
CA GLY A 78 -14.55 -43.32 -0.44
C GLY A 78 -14.81 -42.03 0.34
N THR A 79 -15.72 -42.14 1.31
CA THR A 79 -15.76 -41.33 2.56
C THR A 79 -15.89 -39.82 2.42
N LEU A 80 -17.14 -39.38 2.30
CA LEU A 80 -17.64 -38.09 2.80
C LEU A 80 -17.42 -38.00 4.32
N ALA A 81 -16.20 -37.64 4.75
CA ALA A 81 -15.91 -37.24 6.13
C ALA A 81 -14.55 -36.51 6.17
N GLY A 82 -14.53 -35.23 5.80
CA GLY A 82 -13.34 -34.40 5.98
C GLY A 82 -13.29 -33.15 5.11
N ALA A 83 -13.93 -32.07 5.55
CA ALA A 83 -13.53 -30.68 5.24
C ALA A 83 -14.37 -29.61 5.98
N THR A 84 -15.30 -29.97 6.87
CA THR A 84 -16.06 -28.98 7.67
C THR A 84 -15.20 -28.13 8.61
N GLY A 85 -13.90 -28.44 8.78
CA GLY A 85 -12.97 -27.66 9.61
C GLY A 85 -11.91 -26.85 8.84
N GLY A 86 -11.77 -27.01 7.52
CA GLY A 86 -10.72 -26.33 6.74
C GLY A 86 -10.96 -24.83 6.58
N GLY A 87 -12.21 -24.45 6.24
CA GLY A 87 -12.62 -23.05 6.10
C GLY A 87 -12.58 -22.27 7.41
N ALA A 88 -13.14 -22.83 8.48
CA ALA A 88 -13.15 -22.21 9.81
C ALA A 88 -11.72 -22.01 10.38
N ARG A 89 -10.83 -22.99 10.18
CA ARG A 89 -9.41 -22.87 10.59
C ARG A 89 -8.67 -21.82 9.76
N SER A 90 -9.00 -21.67 8.47
CA SER A 90 -8.43 -20.64 7.59
C SER A 90 -8.88 -19.23 7.98
N ALA A 91 -10.17 -19.03 8.28
CA ALA A 91 -10.71 -17.74 8.70
C ALA A 91 -10.15 -17.28 10.06
N THR A 92 -10.04 -18.20 11.03
CA THR A 92 -9.41 -17.91 12.33
C THR A 92 -7.95 -17.47 12.19
N LEU A 93 -7.15 -18.19 11.38
CA LEU A 93 -5.75 -17.82 11.13
C LEU A 93 -5.64 -16.47 10.41
N THR A 94 -6.57 -16.18 9.48
CA THR A 94 -6.63 -14.90 8.77
C THR A 94 -6.93 -13.76 9.74
N ARG A 95 -7.92 -13.94 10.63
CA ARG A 95 -8.26 -12.96 11.67
C ARG A 95 -7.07 -12.68 12.58
N GLN A 96 -6.36 -13.72 13.01
CA GLN A 96 -5.17 -13.57 13.84
C GLN A 96 -4.09 -12.75 13.12
N ALA A 97 -3.81 -13.06 11.85
CA ALA A 97 -2.87 -12.30 11.03
C ALA A 97 -3.29 -10.82 10.86
N ILE A 98 -4.59 -10.55 10.74
CA ILE A 98 -5.11 -9.17 10.70
C ILE A 98 -4.82 -8.44 12.01
N LEU A 99 -5.12 -9.06 13.15
CA LEU A 99 -4.91 -8.45 14.47
C LEU A 99 -3.43 -8.21 14.76
N GLU A 100 -2.56 -9.17 14.45
CA GLU A 100 -1.10 -9.02 14.55
C GLU A 100 -0.60 -7.85 13.69
N SER A 101 -1.09 -7.73 12.45
CA SER A 101 -0.74 -6.62 11.57
C SER A 101 -1.22 -5.27 12.10
N ILE A 102 -2.42 -5.22 12.69
CA ILE A 102 -2.96 -4.01 13.32
C ILE A 102 -2.05 -3.57 14.47
N ASP A 103 -1.62 -4.50 15.31
CA ASP A 103 -0.79 -4.17 16.48
C ASP A 103 0.63 -3.75 16.08
N GLU A 104 1.23 -4.39 15.07
CA GLU A 104 2.50 -3.93 14.48
C GLU A 104 2.38 -2.49 13.95
N MET A 105 1.31 -2.20 13.21
CA MET A 105 1.05 -0.85 12.68
C MET A 105 0.80 0.19 13.77
N LYS A 106 0.05 -0.15 14.84
CA LYS A 106 -0.11 0.74 16.01
C LYS A 106 1.24 1.05 16.65
N GLY A 107 2.09 0.05 16.83
CA GLY A 107 3.44 0.23 17.36
C GLY A 107 4.30 1.14 16.47
N SER A 108 4.21 0.98 15.14
CA SER A 108 4.90 1.85 14.18
C SER A 108 4.39 3.28 14.22
N LEU A 109 3.07 3.46 14.16
CA LEU A 109 2.42 4.78 14.24
C LEU A 109 2.77 5.51 15.54
N GLY A 110 2.77 4.82 16.68
CA GLY A 110 3.11 5.42 17.97
C GLY A 110 4.54 5.98 18.03
N ARG A 111 5.50 5.34 17.33
CA ARG A 111 6.86 5.88 17.19
C ARG A 111 6.89 7.17 16.37
N VAL A 112 6.15 7.20 15.25
CA VAL A 112 6.06 8.36 14.36
C VAL A 112 5.32 9.52 15.04
N GLU A 113 4.22 9.24 15.73
CA GLU A 113 3.47 10.21 16.53
C GLU A 113 4.34 10.81 17.64
N SER A 114 5.11 9.98 18.35
CA SER A 114 6.07 10.46 19.35
C SER A 114 7.13 11.39 18.74
N ALA A 115 7.58 11.10 17.52
CA ALA A 115 8.49 11.99 16.80
C ALA A 115 7.81 13.32 16.41
N LEU A 116 6.58 13.28 15.90
CA LEU A 116 5.80 14.47 15.58
C LEU A 116 5.54 15.34 16.83
N SER A 117 5.15 14.72 17.95
CA SER A 117 4.89 15.39 19.23
C SER A 117 6.15 16.05 19.80
N ARG A 118 7.31 15.40 19.68
CA ARG A 118 8.60 16.00 20.07
C ARG A 118 8.92 17.25 19.25
N ILE A 119 8.56 17.27 17.96
CA ILE A 119 8.75 18.45 17.11
C ILE A 119 7.79 19.55 17.57
N SER A 120 6.49 19.24 17.74
CA SER A 120 5.47 20.24 18.09
C SER A 120 5.65 20.88 19.46
N THR A 121 6.25 20.16 20.41
CA THR A 121 6.50 20.66 21.79
C THR A 121 7.86 21.31 21.96
N ARG A 122 8.71 21.28 20.93
CA ARG A 122 10.06 21.84 20.99
C ARG A 122 10.00 23.35 21.12
N ARG A 123 10.68 23.93 22.13
CA ARG A 123 10.76 25.40 22.30
C ARG A 123 11.25 26.06 21.01
N PRO A 124 10.68 27.17 20.54
CA PRO A 124 11.20 27.92 19.38
C PRO A 124 12.68 28.28 19.55
N GLY A 125 13.39 28.53 18.45
CA GLY A 125 14.75 29.08 18.46
C GLY A 125 14.81 30.47 19.13
N PHE A 126 16.02 30.95 19.39
CA PHE A 126 16.26 32.21 20.11
C PHE A 126 15.65 33.44 19.42
N ASP A 127 15.45 33.38 18.10
CA ASP A 127 14.83 34.40 17.25
C ASP A 127 13.35 34.13 16.95
N GLY A 128 12.73 33.15 17.63
CA GLY A 128 11.37 32.70 17.36
C GLY A 128 11.22 31.83 16.11
N ARG A 129 12.30 31.53 15.37
CA ARG A 129 12.25 30.60 14.23
C ARG A 129 12.11 29.16 14.71
N GLY A 130 11.34 28.41 13.95
CA GLY A 130 11.10 27.00 14.17
C GLY A 130 9.79 26.58 13.55
N ILE A 131 9.60 25.28 13.41
CA ILE A 131 8.42 24.75 12.73
C ILE A 131 7.12 24.93 13.52
N ASN A 132 7.24 25.26 14.82
CA ASN A 132 6.14 25.60 15.72
C ASN A 132 5.72 27.07 15.63
N GLY A 133 6.37 27.87 14.78
CA GLY A 133 5.94 29.23 14.48
C GLY A 133 4.61 29.26 13.71
N GLU A 134 3.86 30.36 13.85
CA GLU A 134 2.49 30.50 13.34
C GLU A 134 2.33 30.12 11.86
N VAL A 135 3.28 30.53 11.01
CA VAL A 135 3.26 30.26 9.56
C VAL A 135 3.37 28.76 9.25
N PHE A 136 4.18 28.02 10.01
CA PHE A 136 4.49 26.62 9.79
C PHE A 136 3.56 25.64 10.53
N MET A 137 2.78 26.11 11.51
CA MET A 137 1.79 25.30 12.24
C MET A 137 0.81 24.53 11.35
N ARG A 138 0.54 25.02 10.13
CA ARG A 138 -0.29 24.30 9.14
C ARG A 138 0.28 22.94 8.75
N PHE A 139 1.62 22.80 8.70
CA PHE A 139 2.30 21.57 8.31
C PHE A 139 2.32 20.54 9.43
N LEU A 140 2.44 20.99 10.69
CA LEU A 140 2.26 20.13 11.87
C LEU A 140 0.82 19.61 11.96
N ARG A 141 -0.16 20.48 11.75
CA ARG A 141 -1.58 20.12 11.75
C ARG A 141 -1.93 19.10 10.66
N LEU A 142 -1.26 19.13 9.50
CA LEU A 142 -1.39 18.08 8.50
C LEU A 142 -0.94 16.73 9.06
N GLY A 143 0.22 16.67 9.71
CA GLY A 143 0.71 15.45 10.37
C GLY A 143 -0.25 14.95 11.45
N SER A 144 -0.76 15.84 12.31
CA SER A 144 -1.73 15.46 13.35
C SER A 144 -3.03 14.92 12.77
N LYS A 145 -3.55 15.53 11.69
CA LYS A 145 -4.74 15.01 10.99
C LYS A 145 -4.51 13.61 10.42
N GLN A 146 -3.32 13.35 9.86
CA GLN A 146 -2.95 12.03 9.37
C GLN A 146 -2.90 11.01 10.51
N VAL A 147 -2.30 11.33 11.66
CA VAL A 147 -2.30 10.45 12.85
C VAL A 147 -3.72 10.06 13.24
N THR A 148 -4.62 11.03 13.39
CA THR A 148 -6.04 10.77 13.74
C THR A 148 -6.71 9.87 12.71
N TRP A 149 -6.47 10.11 11.42
CA TRP A 149 -7.04 9.31 10.34
C TRP A 149 -6.51 7.86 10.35
N ILE A 150 -5.21 7.65 10.55
CA ILE A 150 -4.62 6.30 10.62
C ILE A 150 -5.15 5.54 11.84
N HIS A 151 -5.24 6.19 13.00
CA HIS A 151 -5.88 5.59 14.19
C HIS A 151 -7.33 5.18 13.92
N GLY A 152 -8.12 6.04 13.28
CA GLY A 152 -9.49 5.71 12.89
C GLY A 152 -9.55 4.52 11.93
N THR A 153 -8.62 4.44 10.98
CA THR A 153 -8.53 3.35 10.00
C THR A 153 -8.19 2.01 10.67
N LEU A 154 -7.23 2.00 11.60
CA LEU A 154 -6.85 0.81 12.38
C LEU A 154 -7.97 0.39 13.36
N GLY A 155 -8.64 1.35 13.99
CA GLY A 155 -9.81 1.10 14.83
C GLY A 155 -10.95 0.46 14.04
N SER A 156 -11.24 0.98 12.86
CA SER A 156 -12.24 0.45 11.93
C SER A 156 -11.93 -1.00 11.50
N ALA A 157 -10.67 -1.30 11.16
CA ALA A 157 -10.25 -2.67 10.85
C ALA A 157 -10.40 -3.61 12.06
N THR A 158 -10.12 -3.13 13.29
CA THR A 158 -10.30 -3.91 14.53
C THR A 158 -11.76 -4.25 14.77
N VAL A 159 -12.68 -3.28 14.59
CA VAL A 159 -14.13 -3.49 14.73
C VAL A 159 -14.63 -4.56 13.76
N MET A 160 -14.21 -4.51 12.49
CA MET A 160 -14.60 -5.54 11.51
C MET A 160 -14.01 -6.92 11.82
N ALA A 161 -12.75 -7.01 12.24
CA ALA A 161 -12.15 -8.28 12.63
C ALA A 161 -12.87 -8.91 13.85
N GLY A 162 -13.32 -8.06 14.79
CA GLY A 162 -14.18 -8.49 15.90
C GLY A 162 -15.55 -8.99 15.41
N ALA A 163 -16.24 -8.21 14.58
CA ALA A 163 -17.53 -8.58 14.03
C ALA A 163 -17.48 -9.88 13.21
N ALA A 164 -16.39 -10.11 12.46
CA ALA A 164 -16.21 -11.33 11.68
C ALA A 164 -16.18 -12.59 12.57
N SER A 165 -15.59 -12.49 13.76
CA SER A 165 -15.44 -13.65 14.66
C SER A 165 -16.72 -14.17 15.30
N GLU A 166 -17.79 -13.41 15.18
CA GLU A 166 -19.12 -13.77 15.70
C GLU A 166 -20.02 -14.36 14.61
N LEU A 167 -19.50 -14.57 13.40
CA LEU A 167 -20.24 -15.17 12.28
C LEU A 167 -20.10 -16.69 12.29
N GLU A 168 -21.19 -17.37 11.95
CA GLU A 168 -21.21 -18.84 11.88
C GLU A 168 -20.82 -19.33 10.48
N ASN A 169 -21.13 -18.57 9.43
CA ASN A 169 -20.78 -18.94 8.06
C ASN A 169 -19.31 -18.58 7.75
N PRO A 170 -18.43 -19.56 7.46
CA PRO A 170 -16.99 -19.31 7.27
C PRO A 170 -16.65 -18.52 6.01
N GLU A 171 -17.48 -18.58 4.96
CA GLU A 171 -17.27 -17.75 3.76
C GLU A 171 -17.66 -16.29 4.02
N MET A 172 -18.72 -16.06 4.79
CA MET A 172 -19.12 -14.74 5.25
C MET A 172 -18.10 -14.15 6.21
N GLU A 173 -17.59 -14.94 7.17
CA GLU A 173 -16.48 -14.55 8.05
C GLU A 173 -15.29 -14.08 7.21
N LEU A 174 -14.83 -14.89 6.26
CA LEU A 174 -13.73 -14.51 5.38
C LEU A 174 -14.06 -13.27 4.52
N GLY A 175 -15.29 -13.16 4.03
CA GLY A 175 -15.79 -12.00 3.28
C GLY A 175 -15.68 -10.70 4.07
N VAL A 176 -16.08 -10.71 5.34
CA VAL A 176 -15.95 -9.56 6.24
C VAL A 176 -14.48 -9.30 6.61
N LEU A 177 -13.68 -10.34 6.84
CA LEU A 177 -12.23 -10.17 7.09
C LEU A 177 -11.52 -9.50 5.90
N ARG A 178 -11.89 -9.82 4.65
CA ARG A 178 -11.34 -9.17 3.45
C ARG A 178 -11.63 -7.67 3.38
N MET A 179 -12.71 -7.19 3.99
CA MET A 179 -13.05 -5.76 4.04
C MET A 179 -12.07 -4.95 4.92
N THR A 180 -11.27 -5.62 5.75
CA THR A 180 -10.16 -4.98 6.48
C THR A 180 -8.99 -4.61 5.56
N GLY A 181 -8.86 -5.29 4.41
CA GLY A 181 -7.76 -5.16 3.45
C GLY A 181 -7.39 -3.73 3.06
N PRO A 182 -8.31 -2.98 2.42
CA PRO A 182 -8.05 -1.59 2.04
C PRO A 182 -7.66 -0.70 3.23
N ARG A 183 -8.17 -1.00 4.43
CA ARG A 183 -7.83 -0.23 5.64
C ARG A 183 -6.43 -0.56 6.14
N LEU A 184 -6.03 -1.83 6.13
CA LEU A 184 -4.66 -2.24 6.48
C LEU A 184 -3.66 -1.65 5.48
N GLN A 185 -3.94 -1.74 4.17
CA GLN A 185 -3.11 -1.11 3.15
C GLN A 185 -3.01 0.41 3.35
N ALA A 186 -4.14 1.09 3.55
CA ALA A 186 -4.18 2.52 3.80
C ALA A 186 -3.40 2.92 5.05
N ALA A 187 -3.52 2.17 6.15
CA ALA A 187 -2.79 2.44 7.38
C ALA A 187 -1.28 2.19 7.23
N MET A 188 -0.88 1.11 6.55
CA MET A 188 0.52 0.78 6.30
C MET A 188 1.21 1.88 5.48
N PHE A 189 0.65 2.23 4.32
CA PHE A 189 1.22 3.25 3.45
C PHE A 189 1.03 4.67 3.99
N GLY A 190 -0.07 4.93 4.68
CA GLY A 190 -0.30 6.18 5.40
C GLY A 190 0.73 6.41 6.50
N THR A 191 1.09 5.38 7.26
CA THR A 191 2.14 5.46 8.29
C THR A 191 3.51 5.72 7.68
N LEU A 192 3.82 5.09 6.54
CA LEU A 192 5.06 5.36 5.81
C LEU A 192 5.15 6.81 5.29
N LEU A 193 4.06 7.31 4.70
CA LEU A 193 3.99 8.71 4.26
C LEU A 193 4.07 9.68 5.43
N LEU A 194 3.44 9.37 6.57
CA LEU A 194 3.55 10.18 7.77
C LEU A 194 4.98 10.19 8.33
N ALA A 195 5.66 9.04 8.36
CA ALA A 195 7.06 8.96 8.78
C ALA A 195 7.95 9.84 7.89
N THR A 196 7.73 9.76 6.57
CA THR A 196 8.41 10.61 5.59
C THR A 196 8.12 12.08 5.81
N TRP A 197 6.85 12.44 6.04
CA TRP A 197 6.44 13.80 6.35
C TRP A 197 7.15 14.32 7.61
N VAL A 198 7.22 13.50 8.66
CA VAL A 198 7.95 13.83 9.90
C VAL A 198 9.44 14.07 9.62
N ASP A 199 10.07 13.33 8.71
CA ASP A 199 11.46 13.60 8.32
C ASP A 199 11.64 14.99 7.70
N PHE A 200 10.74 15.40 6.79
CA PHE A 200 10.75 16.75 6.23
C PHE A 200 10.52 17.82 7.29
N LEU A 201 9.63 17.57 8.25
CA LEU A 201 9.40 18.48 9.37
C LEU A 201 10.66 18.60 10.24
N GLN A 202 11.37 17.51 10.52
CA GLN A 202 12.62 17.55 11.29
C GLN A 202 13.74 18.27 10.55
N LEU A 203 13.88 18.02 9.24
CA LEU A 203 14.85 18.69 8.39
C LEU A 203 14.59 20.20 8.37
N THR A 204 13.33 20.59 8.15
CA THR A 204 12.95 22.00 8.12
C THR A 204 13.11 22.67 9.48
N ASP A 205 12.73 21.99 10.58
CA ASP A 205 12.95 22.50 11.95
C ASP A 205 14.44 22.74 12.22
N ALA A 206 15.31 21.82 11.80
CA ALA A 206 16.76 21.98 11.94
C ALA A 206 17.30 23.16 11.12
N LEU A 207 16.87 23.30 9.86
CA LEU A 207 17.30 24.43 9.01
C LEU A 207 16.83 25.76 9.56
N LEU A 208 15.57 25.86 10.00
CA LEU A 208 15.03 27.10 10.57
C LEU A 208 15.76 27.53 11.85
N ARG A 209 16.25 26.59 12.66
CA ARG A 209 16.91 26.86 13.95
C ARG A 209 18.41 27.08 13.82
N GLU A 210 19.08 26.24 13.07
CA GLU A 210 20.55 26.18 13.06
C GLU A 210 21.16 27.03 11.94
N CYS A 211 20.41 27.24 10.84
CA CYS A 211 20.84 27.97 9.65
C CYS A 211 20.12 29.32 9.53
N PHE A 212 20.66 30.35 10.19
CA PHE A 212 20.14 31.72 10.11
C PHE A 212 20.20 32.34 8.69
N ILE A 213 21.13 31.86 7.85
CA ILE A 213 21.30 32.29 6.46
C ILE A 213 20.28 31.61 5.54
N CYS A 214 19.70 30.49 5.96
CA CYS A 214 18.69 29.79 5.17
C CYS A 214 17.41 30.65 5.10
N SER A 215 16.92 30.87 3.89
CA SER A 215 15.71 31.66 3.64
C SER A 215 14.48 31.00 4.26
N PHE A 216 13.79 31.75 5.13
CA PHE A 216 12.52 31.33 5.76
C PHE A 216 11.44 31.04 4.71
N GLU A 217 11.35 31.90 3.69
CA GLU A 217 10.41 31.76 2.58
C GLU A 217 10.71 30.51 1.75
N LYS A 218 11.98 30.23 1.48
CA LYS A 218 12.40 29.00 0.76
C LYS A 218 11.96 27.76 1.53
N GLN A 219 12.17 27.70 2.84
CA GLN A 219 11.72 26.57 3.66
C GLN A 219 10.19 26.37 3.61
N PHE A 220 9.43 27.47 3.58
CA PHE A 220 7.99 27.41 3.43
C PHE A 220 7.57 26.87 2.05
N VAL A 221 8.19 27.37 0.98
CA VAL A 221 7.94 26.94 -0.40
C VAL A 221 8.29 25.46 -0.57
N ASP A 222 9.43 25.02 -0.05
CA ASP A 222 9.89 23.64 -0.14
C ASP A 222 8.94 22.69 0.60
N LEU A 223 8.53 22.99 1.84
CA LEU A 223 7.51 22.20 2.54
C LEU A 223 6.14 22.22 1.85
N ASN A 224 5.75 23.33 1.24
CA ASN A 224 4.50 23.42 0.50
C ASN A 224 4.53 22.58 -0.78
N ARG A 225 5.68 22.50 -1.45
CA ARG A 225 5.89 21.60 -2.60
C ARG A 225 5.77 20.13 -2.20
N VAL A 226 6.45 19.73 -1.13
CA VAL A 226 6.37 18.36 -0.58
C VAL A 226 4.93 18.03 -0.18
N ARG A 227 4.20 18.99 0.41
CA ARG A 227 2.77 18.83 0.72
C ARG A 227 1.95 18.48 -0.52
N GLY A 228 2.18 19.19 -1.63
CA GLY A 228 1.50 18.94 -2.90
C GLY A 228 1.73 17.52 -3.46
N LEU A 229 2.91 16.93 -3.20
CA LEU A 229 3.21 15.55 -3.61
C LEU A 229 2.43 14.50 -2.81
N VAL A 230 2.14 14.76 -1.53
CA VAL A 230 1.52 13.77 -0.63
C VAL A 230 -0.01 13.87 -0.54
N GLU A 231 -0.61 15.01 -0.90
CA GLU A 231 -2.05 15.24 -0.73
C GLU A 231 -2.93 14.26 -1.53
N THR A 232 -2.66 14.06 -2.83
CA THR A 232 -3.45 13.15 -3.68
C THR A 232 -3.32 11.68 -3.22
N PRO A 233 -2.11 11.14 -3.02
CA PRO A 233 -1.94 9.79 -2.49
C PRO A 233 -2.66 9.57 -1.16
N LEU A 234 -2.61 10.53 -0.23
CA LEU A 234 -3.34 10.44 1.04
C LEU A 234 -4.87 10.43 0.83
N SER A 235 -5.39 11.22 -0.12
CA SER A 235 -6.81 11.21 -0.47
C SER A 235 -7.26 9.86 -1.05
N ASP A 236 -6.44 9.26 -1.92
CA ASP A 236 -6.72 7.94 -2.49
C ASP A 236 -6.71 6.84 -1.42
N LEU A 237 -5.71 6.83 -0.53
CA LEU A 237 -5.66 5.90 0.60
C LEU A 237 -6.86 6.09 1.56
N ALA A 238 -7.27 7.34 1.81
CA ALA A 238 -8.39 7.65 2.70
C ALA A 238 -9.76 7.30 2.11
N SER A 239 -9.85 7.04 0.79
CA SER A 239 -11.13 6.77 0.12
C SER A 239 -11.83 5.49 0.59
N GLN A 240 -11.06 4.53 1.11
CA GLN A 240 -11.48 3.15 1.41
C GLN A 240 -12.03 2.38 0.20
N ASP A 241 -11.91 2.92 -1.02
CA ASP A 241 -12.23 2.16 -2.24
C ASP A 241 -11.05 1.23 -2.53
N PRO A 242 -11.25 -0.10 -2.58
CA PRO A 242 -10.16 -1.06 -2.77
C PRO A 242 -9.27 -0.76 -3.98
N ASN A 243 -9.87 -0.32 -5.10
CA ASN A 243 -9.11 -0.05 -6.32
C ASN A 243 -8.26 1.22 -6.20
N ARG A 244 -8.79 2.27 -5.58
CA ARG A 244 -8.03 3.52 -5.36
C ARG A 244 -6.90 3.30 -4.36
N VAL A 245 -7.17 2.57 -3.28
CA VAL A 245 -6.16 2.24 -2.27
C VAL A 245 -5.04 1.40 -2.88
N GLU A 246 -5.38 0.36 -3.65
CA GLU A 246 -4.39 -0.47 -4.32
C GLU A 246 -3.58 0.30 -5.37
N ALA A 247 -4.24 1.16 -6.16
CA ALA A 247 -3.55 2.02 -7.12
C ALA A 247 -2.57 2.99 -6.44
N ALA A 248 -2.97 3.59 -5.31
CA ALA A 248 -2.08 4.46 -4.53
C ALA A 248 -0.91 3.67 -3.91
N ALA A 249 -1.16 2.45 -3.43
CA ALA A 249 -0.11 1.54 -2.94
C ALA A 249 0.90 1.21 -4.03
N LEU A 250 0.43 0.92 -5.25
CA LEU A 250 1.27 0.62 -6.41
C LEU A 250 2.12 1.80 -6.87
N ALA A 251 1.60 3.02 -6.79
CA ALA A 251 2.32 4.25 -7.12
C ALA A 251 3.32 4.67 -6.02
N MET A 252 3.22 4.08 -4.82
CA MET A 252 3.99 4.49 -3.65
C MET A 252 5.51 4.41 -3.84
N PRO A 253 6.11 3.37 -4.48
CA PRO A 253 7.56 3.33 -4.67
C PRO A 253 8.10 4.50 -5.50
N GLU A 254 7.37 4.92 -6.53
CA GLU A 254 7.73 6.07 -7.36
C GLU A 254 7.63 7.38 -6.57
N LEU A 255 6.52 7.56 -5.84
CA LEU A 255 6.33 8.70 -4.95
C LEU A 255 7.43 8.79 -3.89
N MET A 256 7.78 7.67 -3.25
CA MET A 256 8.87 7.60 -2.28
C MET A 256 10.21 7.94 -2.92
N GLY A 257 10.45 7.53 -4.16
CA GLY A 257 11.60 7.95 -4.95
C GLY A 257 11.65 9.47 -5.16
N ALA A 258 10.51 10.09 -5.48
CA ALA A 258 10.40 11.55 -5.62
C ALA A 258 10.62 12.29 -4.30
N LEU A 259 10.01 11.82 -3.21
CA LEU A 259 10.18 12.39 -1.86
C LEU A 259 11.63 12.29 -1.39
N THR A 260 12.33 11.17 -1.65
CA THR A 260 13.76 11.05 -1.33
C THR A 260 14.60 12.07 -2.12
N ARG A 261 14.26 12.35 -3.38
CA ARG A 261 14.96 13.38 -4.16
C ARG A 261 14.74 14.78 -3.60
N GLU A 262 13.50 15.15 -3.27
CA GLU A 262 13.20 16.45 -2.64
C GLU A 262 13.91 16.59 -1.30
N PHE A 263 13.91 15.54 -0.47
CA PHE A 263 14.61 15.55 0.82
C PHE A 263 16.12 15.81 0.63
N ASN A 264 16.74 15.10 -0.31
CA ASN A 264 18.17 15.27 -0.61
C ASN A 264 18.49 16.65 -1.17
N ALA A 265 17.60 17.23 -1.99
CA ALA A 265 17.77 18.58 -2.52
C ALA A 265 17.74 19.61 -1.39
N ILE A 266 16.70 19.60 -0.55
CA ILE A 266 16.56 20.52 0.60
C ILE A 266 17.75 20.39 1.56
N HIS A 267 18.15 19.14 1.84
CA HIS A 267 19.29 18.86 2.69
C HIS A 267 20.62 19.38 2.13
N SER A 268 20.84 19.20 0.81
CA SER A 268 22.08 19.64 0.16
C SER A 268 22.15 21.17 0.05
N ASP A 269 21.04 21.83 -0.30
CA ASP A 269 20.91 23.28 -0.29
C ASP A 269 21.19 23.86 1.11
N GLY A 270 20.60 23.24 2.13
CA GLY A 270 20.81 23.62 3.53
C GLY A 270 22.26 23.48 3.95
N ARG A 271 22.92 22.37 3.61
CA ARG A 271 24.34 22.16 3.90
C ARG A 271 25.21 23.22 3.23
N ALA A 272 25.02 23.46 1.93
CA ALA A 272 25.81 24.44 1.18
C ALA A 272 25.69 25.84 1.80
N ALA A 273 24.47 26.27 2.16
CA ALA A 273 24.25 27.54 2.82
C ALA A 273 24.96 27.65 4.20
N MET A 274 25.10 26.54 4.92
CA MET A 274 25.78 26.49 6.22
C MET A 274 27.31 26.52 6.07
N GLU A 275 27.84 25.89 5.03
CA GLU A 275 29.27 25.90 4.66
C GLU A 275 29.70 27.31 4.20
N GLU A 276 28.92 27.96 3.33
CA GLU A 276 29.15 29.33 2.88
C GLU A 276 29.05 30.36 4.03
N GLY A 277 28.20 30.07 5.02
CA GLY A 277 27.93 30.93 6.15
C GLY A 277 28.95 30.93 7.29
N GLY A 278 30.05 30.18 7.18
CA GLY A 278 31.10 30.12 8.21
C GLY A 278 30.70 29.43 9.52
N LYS A 279 29.60 28.66 9.56
CA LYS A 279 29.19 27.85 10.72
C LYS A 279 29.70 26.41 10.57
N VAL A 280 30.95 26.18 10.99
CA VAL A 280 31.79 25.10 10.43
C VAL A 280 31.61 23.69 11.01
N LEU A 281 30.85 23.42 12.07
CA LEU A 281 30.73 22.02 12.54
C LEU A 281 29.44 21.62 13.25
N VAL A 282 29.04 22.32 14.30
CA VAL A 282 27.93 21.86 15.17
C VAL A 282 26.60 21.79 14.40
N ALA A 283 26.33 22.79 13.58
CA ALA A 283 25.09 22.90 12.82
C ALA A 283 25.03 21.83 11.69
N VAL A 284 26.15 21.59 11.01
CA VAL A 284 26.28 20.48 10.03
C VAL A 284 26.09 19.13 10.72
N ARG A 285 26.61 18.94 11.94
CA ARG A 285 26.39 17.71 12.72
C ARG A 285 24.93 17.48 13.10
N VAL A 286 24.19 18.53 13.46
CA VAL A 286 22.74 18.41 13.73
C VAL A 286 21.99 18.01 12.47
N LEU A 287 22.33 18.61 11.33
CA LEU A 287 21.76 18.26 10.03
C LEU A 287 22.07 16.80 9.66
N GLU A 288 23.31 16.35 9.85
CA GLU A 288 23.72 14.97 9.66
C GLU A 288 22.95 14.00 10.58
N MET A 289 22.75 14.34 11.85
CA MET A 289 21.97 13.53 12.80
C MET A 289 20.51 13.40 12.37
N VAL A 290 19.88 14.46 11.86
CA VAL A 290 18.51 14.41 11.31
C VAL A 290 18.45 13.44 10.13
N THR A 291 19.45 13.46 9.24
CA THR A 291 19.46 12.47 8.17
C THR A 291 19.66 11.04 8.67
N LEU A 292 20.48 10.82 9.70
CA LEU A 292 20.74 9.47 10.23
C LEU A 292 19.49 8.79 10.81
N ILE A 293 18.52 9.58 11.28
CA ILE A 293 17.26 9.07 11.84
C ILE A 293 16.11 9.05 10.83
N SER A 294 16.33 9.54 9.60
CA SER A 294 15.29 9.61 8.57
C SER A 294 14.94 8.24 8.01
N SER A 295 13.64 7.98 7.90
CA SER A 295 13.05 6.83 7.21
C SER A 295 13.46 6.75 5.74
N LEU A 296 13.66 7.90 5.08
CA LEU A 296 14.13 7.97 3.70
C LEU A 296 15.57 7.48 3.53
N LYS A 297 16.39 7.44 4.60
CA LYS A 297 17.78 6.95 4.52
C LYS A 297 17.92 5.43 4.47
N MET A 298 16.90 4.65 4.85
CA MET A 298 16.90 3.20 4.59
C MET A 298 16.98 2.87 3.09
N SER A 299 16.73 3.86 2.22
CA SER A 299 16.78 3.75 0.77
C SER A 299 18.08 4.19 0.10
N LEU A 300 19.01 4.83 0.81
CA LEU A 300 20.24 5.39 0.21
C LEU A 300 21.38 4.36 0.14
N PRO A 301 22.18 4.29 -0.94
CA PRO A 301 23.41 3.50 -0.97
C PRO A 301 24.40 4.05 0.06
N ARG A 302 24.97 3.19 0.93
CA ARG A 302 26.21 3.57 1.62
C ARG A 302 27.34 3.34 0.61
N LEU A 303 28.13 4.39 0.35
CA LEU A 303 29.40 4.23 -0.36
C LEU A 303 30.26 3.23 0.43
N PRO A 304 30.84 2.20 -0.21
CA PRO A 304 31.75 1.30 0.46
C PRO A 304 32.97 2.09 0.95
N PRO A 305 33.56 1.76 2.11
CA PRO A 305 34.94 2.18 2.37
C PRO A 305 35.81 1.62 1.25
N ALA A 306 36.65 2.47 0.66
CA ALA A 306 37.50 2.11 -0.47
C ALA A 306 38.49 0.98 -0.10
N ALA A 307 38.18 -0.26 -0.49
CA ALA A 307 39.14 -1.35 -0.65
C ALA A 307 38.50 -2.47 -1.52
N PRO A 308 39.29 -3.30 -2.23
CA PRO A 308 38.93 -3.83 -3.53
C PRO A 308 37.90 -4.94 -3.49
N ALA A 309 37.08 -4.96 -4.54
CA ALA A 309 36.06 -5.95 -4.82
C ALA A 309 36.64 -7.36 -4.92
N THR A 310 36.04 -8.29 -4.18
CA THR A 310 35.93 -9.68 -4.60
C THR A 310 34.46 -10.05 -4.71
N LEU A 311 34.07 -10.33 -5.95
CA LEU A 311 32.77 -10.83 -6.38
C LEU A 311 32.39 -12.11 -5.63
N GLY A 312 31.18 -12.12 -5.09
CA GLY A 312 30.54 -13.28 -4.49
C GLY A 312 29.09 -12.97 -4.16
N VAL A 313 28.24 -12.81 -5.18
CA VAL A 313 26.80 -12.68 -5.01
C VAL A 313 26.25 -14.06 -4.64
N GLY A 314 26.07 -14.29 -3.34
CA GLY A 314 25.34 -15.43 -2.80
C GLY A 314 24.13 -14.95 -2.01
N LEU A 315 22.94 -15.13 -2.56
CA LEU A 315 21.68 -15.07 -1.81
C LEU A 315 21.64 -16.28 -0.88
N ALA A 316 21.98 -16.10 0.39
CA ALA A 316 21.87 -17.15 1.41
C ALA A 316 20.71 -16.82 2.36
N MET A 317 19.70 -17.68 2.38
CA MET A 317 18.67 -17.70 3.41
C MET A 317 19.35 -18.01 4.75
N SER A 318 19.36 -17.07 5.69
CA SER A 318 19.65 -17.39 7.10
C SER A 318 18.33 -17.56 7.84
N SER A 319 18.36 -18.29 8.95
CA SER A 319 17.19 -18.67 9.75
C SER A 319 16.45 -17.50 10.43
N GLY A 320 16.65 -16.25 10.00
CA GLY A 320 16.09 -15.03 10.60
C GLY A 320 15.63 -13.92 9.65
N GLY A 321 15.72 -14.07 8.32
CA GLY A 321 15.20 -13.05 7.39
C GLY A 321 15.55 -13.29 5.91
N VAL A 322 14.85 -12.60 5.00
CA VAL A 322 15.14 -12.61 3.55
C VAL A 322 16.08 -11.44 3.24
N MET A 323 17.32 -11.75 2.82
CA MET A 323 18.28 -10.74 2.38
C MET A 323 18.16 -10.48 0.87
N ALA A 324 18.02 -9.22 0.46
CA ALA A 324 18.29 -8.78 -0.90
C ALA A 324 19.50 -7.83 -0.85
N GLY A 325 20.70 -8.35 -1.18
CA GLY A 325 21.96 -7.64 -0.96
C GLY A 325 22.31 -7.48 0.52
N SER A 326 23.23 -6.55 0.84
CA SER A 326 23.82 -6.35 2.18
C SER A 326 22.88 -5.75 3.24
N ARG A 327 21.56 -5.93 3.11
CA ARG A 327 20.55 -5.38 4.04
C ARG A 327 19.45 -6.42 4.28
N ILE A 328 19.07 -6.57 5.54
CA ILE A 328 17.87 -7.33 5.94
C ILE A 328 16.67 -6.50 5.50
N VAL A 329 15.88 -7.00 4.54
CA VAL A 329 14.81 -6.20 3.91
C VAL A 329 13.48 -6.33 4.66
N VAL A 330 13.19 -7.48 5.27
CA VAL A 330 12.00 -7.74 6.12
C VAL A 330 12.25 -8.99 6.99
N SER A 331 11.59 -9.10 8.16
CA SER A 331 11.69 -10.29 9.02
C SER A 331 10.94 -11.48 8.41
N ALA A 332 11.36 -12.71 8.71
CA ALA A 332 10.66 -13.91 8.26
C ALA A 332 9.21 -13.97 8.79
N GLU A 333 8.99 -13.50 10.03
CA GLU A 333 7.68 -13.39 10.65
C GLU A 333 6.75 -12.45 9.87
N TRP A 334 7.26 -11.28 9.45
CA TRP A 334 6.52 -10.33 8.64
C TRP A 334 6.17 -10.91 7.26
N VAL A 335 7.10 -11.63 6.63
CA VAL A 335 6.86 -12.28 5.33
C VAL A 335 5.75 -13.32 5.43
N GLU A 336 5.79 -14.17 6.46
CA GLU A 336 4.77 -15.18 6.72
C GLU A 336 3.41 -14.54 7.03
N LEU A 337 3.39 -13.46 7.82
CA LEU A 337 2.20 -12.66 8.09
C LEU A 337 1.57 -12.13 6.80
N MET A 338 2.36 -11.48 5.95
CA MET A 338 1.89 -10.95 4.67
C MET A 338 1.45 -12.05 3.71
N ARG A 339 2.17 -13.18 3.65
CA ARG A 339 1.79 -14.34 2.83
C ARG A 339 0.39 -14.85 3.22
N ARG A 340 0.08 -14.94 4.51
CA ARG A 340 -1.26 -15.35 4.99
C ARG A 340 -2.34 -14.36 4.55
N LEU A 341 -2.09 -13.07 4.69
CA LEU A 341 -3.03 -12.03 4.27
C LEU A 341 -3.27 -12.02 2.75
N VAL A 342 -2.23 -12.28 1.96
CA VAL A 342 -2.32 -12.42 0.50
C VAL A 342 -3.12 -13.66 0.12
N GLN A 343 -2.83 -14.82 0.72
CA GLN A 343 -3.57 -16.05 0.46
C GLN A 343 -5.05 -15.95 0.85
N ALA A 344 -5.36 -15.20 1.91
CA ALA A 344 -6.72 -14.93 2.31
C ALA A 344 -7.43 -13.89 1.41
N GLY A 345 -6.71 -13.20 0.53
CA GLY A 345 -7.23 -12.10 -0.30
C GLY A 345 -7.54 -10.84 0.49
N VAL A 346 -6.94 -10.68 1.68
CA VAL A 346 -7.09 -9.47 2.52
C VAL A 346 -6.22 -8.36 1.97
N ILE A 347 -4.94 -8.64 1.68
CA ILE A 347 -4.02 -7.67 1.07
C ILE A 347 -3.62 -8.22 -0.29
N SER A 348 -3.54 -7.35 -1.30
CA SER A 348 -3.07 -7.76 -2.61
C SER A 348 -1.55 -7.94 -2.64
N LEU A 349 -1.08 -8.94 -3.40
CA LEU A 349 0.34 -9.16 -3.62
C LEU A 349 1.07 -7.92 -4.18
N PRO A 350 0.50 -7.14 -5.12
CA PRO A 350 1.17 -5.95 -5.62
C PRO A 350 1.38 -4.89 -4.53
N ALA A 351 0.48 -4.76 -3.56
CA ALA A 351 0.67 -3.88 -2.41
C ALA A 351 1.81 -4.36 -1.49
N VAL A 352 1.88 -5.66 -1.20
CA VAL A 352 3.02 -6.22 -0.43
C VAL A 352 4.33 -6.00 -1.19
N SER A 353 4.32 -6.21 -2.50
CA SER A 353 5.48 -5.97 -3.36
C SER A 353 5.95 -4.51 -3.30
N ALA A 354 5.02 -3.55 -3.37
CA ALA A 354 5.34 -2.14 -3.24
C ALA A 354 6.00 -1.82 -1.89
N ALA A 355 5.47 -2.35 -0.78
CA ALA A 355 6.08 -2.20 0.54
C ALA A 355 7.52 -2.78 0.58
N VAL A 356 7.73 -3.99 0.04
CA VAL A 356 9.06 -4.61 -0.03
C VAL A 356 10.02 -3.77 -0.85
N ARG A 357 9.61 -3.21 -2.00
CA ARG A 357 10.48 -2.34 -2.81
C ARG A 357 10.88 -1.07 -2.06
N ILE A 358 9.96 -0.50 -1.28
CA ILE A 358 10.27 0.67 -0.46
C ILE A 358 11.29 0.31 0.61
N HIS A 359 11.12 -0.83 1.29
CA HIS A 359 12.09 -1.31 2.29
C HIS A 359 13.43 -1.75 1.67
N GLY A 360 13.42 -2.25 0.43
CA GLY A 360 14.60 -2.62 -0.34
C GLY A 360 15.41 -1.42 -0.86
N GLY A 361 14.84 -0.22 -0.80
CA GLY A 361 15.54 1.03 -1.08
C GLY A 361 15.53 1.47 -2.55
N GLN A 362 16.30 2.52 -2.86
CA GLN A 362 16.17 3.25 -4.14
C GLN A 362 16.37 2.40 -5.38
N VAL A 363 17.27 1.41 -5.33
CA VAL A 363 17.53 0.49 -6.45
C VAL A 363 16.29 -0.33 -6.79
N MET A 364 15.57 -0.81 -5.77
CA MET A 364 14.34 -1.58 -5.95
C MET A 364 13.12 -0.69 -6.24
N MET A 365 13.08 0.52 -5.70
CA MET A 365 12.03 1.50 -6.03
C MET A 365 12.07 1.90 -7.52
N ALA A 366 13.26 2.04 -8.11
CA ALA A 366 13.44 2.36 -9.54
C ALA A 366 12.93 1.25 -10.48
N GLN A 367 12.73 0.04 -9.95
CA GLN A 367 12.18 -1.12 -10.66
C GLN A 367 10.66 -1.25 -10.45
N ALA A 368 9.93 -0.13 -10.26
CA ALA A 368 8.48 -0.12 -9.95
C ALA A 368 7.62 -0.95 -10.93
N HIS A 369 8.09 -1.18 -12.15
CA HIS A 369 7.39 -1.94 -13.19
C HIS A 369 7.94 -3.37 -13.44
N GLN A 370 8.92 -3.86 -12.68
CA GLN A 370 9.51 -5.20 -12.87
C GLN A 370 9.05 -6.20 -11.79
N ASP A 371 9.11 -7.50 -12.07
CA ASP A 371 8.73 -8.56 -11.12
C ASP A 371 9.54 -8.50 -9.81
N LEU A 372 8.96 -9.02 -8.72
CA LEU A 372 9.63 -9.15 -7.42
C LEU A 372 10.97 -9.93 -7.54
N PRO A 373 11.99 -9.64 -6.71
CA PRO A 373 13.16 -10.49 -6.59
C PRO A 373 12.74 -11.93 -6.30
N GLU A 374 13.43 -12.90 -6.93
CA GLU A 374 13.10 -14.33 -6.87
C GLU A 374 12.93 -14.83 -5.43
N GLY A 375 13.84 -14.51 -4.51
CA GLY A 375 13.73 -14.92 -3.10
C GLY A 375 12.53 -14.34 -2.31
N VAL A 376 11.96 -13.21 -2.74
CA VAL A 376 10.70 -12.67 -2.15
C VAL A 376 9.49 -13.32 -2.79
N ARG A 377 9.56 -13.59 -4.10
CA ARG A 377 8.52 -14.28 -4.86
C ARG A 377 8.35 -15.73 -4.36
N ASP A 378 9.46 -16.43 -4.16
CA ASP A 378 9.50 -17.81 -3.65
C ASP A 378 8.96 -17.88 -2.21
N ALA A 379 9.26 -16.87 -1.39
CA ALA A 379 8.77 -16.79 -0.01
C ALA A 379 7.27 -16.42 0.08
N LEU A 380 6.74 -15.67 -0.89
CA LEU A 380 5.32 -15.33 -0.99
C LEU A 380 4.50 -16.44 -1.71
N GLY A 381 5.17 -17.36 -2.41
CA GLY A 381 4.62 -18.54 -3.06
C GLY A 381 4.36 -18.35 -4.56
N ASP A 382 4.69 -19.36 -5.37
CA ASP A 382 4.59 -19.34 -6.84
C ASP A 382 3.31 -20.06 -7.37
N SER A 383 2.17 -19.74 -6.76
CA SER A 383 0.87 -20.33 -7.14
C SER A 383 0.42 -19.86 -8.54
N PRO A 384 -0.40 -20.62 -9.29
CA PRO A 384 -0.93 -20.20 -10.60
C PRO A 384 -1.62 -18.82 -10.57
N GLU A 385 -2.22 -18.45 -9.45
CA GLU A 385 -2.82 -17.14 -9.17
C GLU A 385 -1.78 -16.02 -9.10
N VAL A 386 -0.54 -16.34 -8.71
CA VAL A 386 0.61 -15.42 -8.62
C VAL A 386 1.26 -15.21 -9.99
N ARG A 387 1.37 -16.26 -10.81
CA ARG A 387 1.95 -16.18 -12.17
C ARG A 387 1.06 -15.50 -13.21
N GLY A 388 -0.25 -15.46 -13.00
CA GLY A 388 -1.22 -14.84 -13.92
C GLY A 388 -1.36 -13.32 -13.78
N MET A 389 -0.78 -12.70 -12.75
CA MET A 389 -1.05 -11.31 -12.40
C MET A 389 -0.11 -10.34 -13.14
N ARG A 390 -0.28 -10.23 -14.46
CA ARG A 390 0.29 -9.11 -15.23
C ARG A 390 -0.49 -7.83 -14.97
N VAL A 391 0.24 -6.75 -14.73
CA VAL A 391 -0.29 -5.39 -14.57
C VAL A 391 -0.71 -4.86 -15.94
N THR A 392 -1.93 -5.19 -16.35
CA THR A 392 -2.72 -4.30 -17.19
C THR A 392 -3.84 -3.75 -16.31
N GLY A 393 -3.70 -2.51 -15.86
CA GLY A 393 -4.78 -1.84 -15.15
C GLY A 393 -6.03 -1.83 -16.03
N LYS A 394 -7.21 -2.05 -15.44
CA LYS A 394 -8.52 -2.01 -16.14
C LYS A 394 -8.71 -0.75 -16.99
N ALA A 395 -8.11 0.37 -16.61
CA ALA A 395 -8.12 1.62 -17.35
C ALA A 395 -7.42 1.54 -18.73
N GLY A 396 -6.44 0.65 -18.91
CA GLY A 396 -5.73 0.47 -20.19
C GLY A 396 -6.49 -0.40 -21.19
N ALA A 397 -7.53 -1.13 -20.77
CA ALA A 397 -8.28 -2.06 -21.61
C ALA A 397 -9.64 -1.50 -22.09
N GLY A 398 -9.98 -0.25 -21.76
CA GLY A 398 -11.23 0.40 -22.19
C GLY A 398 -12.51 -0.27 -21.68
N MET A 399 -12.45 -1.13 -20.65
CA MET A 399 -13.63 -1.82 -20.11
C MET A 399 -14.38 -0.93 -19.12
N SER A 400 -15.68 -0.75 -19.33
CA SER A 400 -16.57 -0.10 -18.38
C SER A 400 -16.61 -0.86 -17.05
N ASP A 401 -16.61 -0.11 -15.95
CA ASP A 401 -16.58 -0.68 -14.61
C ASP A 401 -17.85 -1.51 -14.34
N ALA A 402 -17.69 -2.79 -13.96
CA ALA A 402 -18.83 -3.66 -13.66
C ALA A 402 -19.72 -3.06 -12.55
N PRO A 403 -21.06 -3.14 -12.66
CA PRO A 403 -21.99 -2.53 -11.71
C PRO A 403 -21.77 -3.06 -10.28
N LYS A 404 -21.89 -2.15 -9.30
CA LYS A 404 -21.91 -2.48 -7.87
C LYS A 404 -23.35 -2.77 -7.43
N HIS A 405 -23.61 -3.97 -6.94
CA HIS A 405 -24.88 -4.39 -6.37
C HIS A 405 -24.84 -4.31 -4.85
N HIS A 406 -25.84 -3.67 -4.22
CA HIS A 406 -25.99 -3.68 -2.77
C HIS A 406 -26.64 -4.99 -2.33
N VAL A 407 -25.88 -5.83 -1.64
CA VAL A 407 -26.36 -7.12 -1.12
C VAL A 407 -27.45 -6.89 -0.07
N LEU A 408 -27.30 -5.85 0.74
CA LEU A 408 -28.29 -5.42 1.73
C LEU A 408 -29.15 -4.27 1.16
N PRO A 409 -30.48 -4.45 1.03
CA PRO A 409 -31.38 -3.48 0.40
C PRO A 409 -31.36 -2.10 1.05
N LYS A 410 -30.94 -1.09 0.30
CA LYS A 410 -30.86 0.31 0.75
C LYS A 410 -32.20 0.91 1.15
N GLU A 411 -33.28 0.52 0.49
CA GLU A 411 -34.64 0.94 0.81
C GLU A 411 -35.09 0.51 2.22
N HIS A 412 -34.40 -0.45 2.83
CA HIS A 412 -34.64 -0.93 4.18
C HIS A 412 -33.53 -0.56 5.16
N ARG A 413 -32.76 0.50 4.87
CA ARG A 413 -31.66 0.98 5.72
C ARG A 413 -32.03 1.06 7.20
N GLU A 414 -33.15 1.69 7.54
CA GLU A 414 -33.59 1.83 8.94
C GLU A 414 -33.78 0.46 9.63
N TRP A 415 -34.28 -0.54 8.90
CA TRP A 415 -34.43 -1.91 9.41
C TRP A 415 -33.07 -2.54 9.73
N PHE A 416 -32.06 -2.33 8.87
CA PHE A 416 -30.71 -2.82 9.13
C PHE A 416 -30.02 -2.03 10.26
N GLU A 417 -30.20 -0.72 10.32
CA GLU A 417 -29.61 0.12 11.37
C GLU A 417 -30.12 -0.25 12.77
N GLN A 418 -31.40 -0.62 12.90
CA GLN A 418 -31.96 -1.15 14.15
C GLN A 418 -31.29 -2.44 14.63
N ARG A 419 -30.66 -3.19 13.71
CA ARG A 419 -29.97 -4.47 13.98
C ARG A 419 -28.46 -4.31 14.12
N GLY A 420 -27.95 -3.07 14.10
CA GLY A 420 -26.54 -2.76 14.34
C GLY A 420 -25.68 -2.61 13.09
N PHE A 421 -26.28 -2.50 11.90
CA PHE A 421 -25.55 -2.13 10.68
C PHE A 421 -25.33 -0.62 10.65
N LYS A 422 -24.26 -0.16 11.30
CA LYS A 422 -23.86 1.25 11.41
C LYS A 422 -22.34 1.37 11.36
N GLY A 423 -21.84 2.57 11.04
CA GLY A 423 -20.41 2.86 11.05
C GLY A 423 -19.64 1.93 10.12
N ASP A 424 -18.66 1.21 10.67
CA ASP A 424 -17.81 0.28 9.90
C ASP A 424 -18.54 -0.95 9.37
N MET A 425 -19.72 -1.24 9.93
CA MET A 425 -20.61 -2.32 9.51
C MET A 425 -21.87 -1.78 8.80
N ASP A 426 -21.83 -0.56 8.26
CA ASP A 426 -22.93 -0.01 7.46
C ASP A 426 -23.23 -0.88 6.23
N ILE A 427 -24.50 -0.92 5.83
CA ILE A 427 -24.94 -1.72 4.68
C ILE A 427 -24.26 -1.32 3.36
N ASP A 428 -23.76 -0.09 3.24
CA ASP A 428 -23.02 0.36 2.06
C ASP A 428 -21.64 -0.32 1.92
N GLN A 429 -21.15 -0.95 2.99
CA GLN A 429 -19.92 -1.74 2.95
C GLN A 429 -20.15 -3.11 2.27
N PHE A 430 -21.40 -3.56 2.16
CA PHE A 430 -21.79 -4.87 1.62
C PHE A 430 -22.29 -4.75 0.17
N CYS A 431 -21.41 -4.28 -0.73
CA CYS A 431 -21.67 -4.35 -2.16
C CYS A 431 -20.81 -5.41 -2.83
N VAL A 432 -21.27 -5.94 -3.96
CA VAL A 432 -20.52 -6.87 -4.79
C VAL A 432 -20.47 -6.37 -6.22
N ARG A 433 -19.41 -6.67 -6.95
CA ARG A 433 -19.35 -6.41 -8.39
C ARG A 433 -19.93 -7.60 -9.13
N LEU A 434 -20.86 -7.34 -10.04
CA LEU A 434 -21.51 -8.37 -10.85
C LEU A 434 -21.38 -8.01 -12.32
N GLU A 435 -21.35 -9.02 -13.18
CA GLU A 435 -21.55 -8.80 -14.61
C GLU A 435 -22.91 -8.14 -14.84
N GLN A 436 -23.01 -7.25 -15.84
CA GLN A 436 -24.26 -6.54 -16.15
C GLN A 436 -25.46 -7.49 -16.28
N ALA A 437 -25.32 -8.58 -17.04
CA ALA A 437 -26.39 -9.55 -17.22
C ALA A 437 -26.81 -10.23 -15.91
N HIS A 438 -25.85 -10.58 -15.04
CA HIS A 438 -26.13 -11.17 -13.74
C HIS A 438 -26.79 -10.16 -12.79
N HIS A 439 -26.31 -8.91 -12.80
CA HIS A 439 -26.89 -7.81 -12.02
C HIS A 439 -28.34 -7.51 -12.43
N GLU A 440 -28.64 -7.52 -13.72
CA GLU A 440 -30.01 -7.38 -14.22
C GLU A 440 -30.87 -8.59 -13.85
N ALA A 441 -30.34 -9.81 -13.97
CA ALA A 441 -31.06 -11.04 -13.66
C ALA A 441 -31.53 -11.10 -12.19
N ILE A 442 -30.68 -10.72 -11.24
CA ILE A 442 -31.06 -10.68 -9.81
C ILE A 442 -32.11 -9.60 -9.49
N HIS A 443 -32.23 -8.59 -10.36
CA HIS A 443 -33.26 -7.58 -10.31
C HIS A 443 -34.47 -7.88 -11.21
N GLY A 444 -34.60 -9.09 -11.77
CA GLY A 444 -35.73 -9.45 -12.61
C GLY A 444 -35.73 -8.84 -14.02
N GLY A 445 -34.56 -8.37 -14.49
CA GLY A 445 -34.33 -7.82 -15.83
C GLY A 445 -33.68 -6.42 -15.83
N GLY A 446 -33.51 -5.84 -17.03
CA GLY A 446 -32.86 -4.54 -17.23
C GLY A 446 -33.57 -3.32 -16.64
N ASN A 447 -34.82 -3.47 -16.19
CA ASN A 447 -35.58 -2.43 -15.49
C ASN A 447 -35.85 -2.86 -14.04
N TRP A 448 -34.98 -2.44 -13.12
CA TRP A 448 -35.08 -2.80 -11.71
C TRP A 448 -36.38 -2.33 -11.04
N THR A 449 -37.01 -1.27 -11.54
CA THR A 449 -38.30 -0.78 -11.01
C THR A 449 -39.43 -1.73 -11.35
N LEU A 450 -39.47 -2.25 -12.59
CA LEU A 450 -40.39 -3.33 -12.97
C LEU A 450 -40.02 -4.64 -12.28
N GLY A 451 -38.71 -4.89 -12.09
CA GLY A 451 -38.17 -5.99 -11.33
C GLY A 451 -38.77 -6.20 -9.95
N ARG A 452 -39.17 -5.11 -9.26
CA ARG A 452 -39.76 -5.17 -7.91
C ARG A 452 -41.05 -5.99 -7.82
N VAL A 453 -41.78 -6.16 -8.91
CA VAL A 453 -42.99 -7.01 -8.90
C VAL A 453 -42.65 -8.50 -8.98
N TRP A 454 -41.45 -8.86 -9.43
CA TRP A 454 -41.02 -10.24 -9.57
C TRP A 454 -40.77 -10.90 -8.21
N PRO A 455 -41.37 -12.08 -7.93
CA PRO A 455 -41.18 -12.76 -6.64
C PRO A 455 -39.73 -13.18 -6.34
N GLY A 456 -38.91 -13.38 -7.38
CA GLY A 456 -37.51 -13.79 -7.27
C GLY A 456 -36.52 -12.63 -7.15
N GLU A 457 -36.98 -11.37 -7.17
CA GLU A 457 -36.10 -10.21 -7.06
C GLU A 457 -35.33 -10.22 -5.74
N TRP A 458 -34.02 -9.96 -5.83
CA TRP A 458 -33.09 -10.14 -4.71
C TRP A 458 -33.55 -9.45 -3.42
N ASN A 459 -33.86 -8.15 -3.47
CA ASN A 459 -34.18 -7.41 -2.25
C ASN A 459 -35.48 -7.91 -1.61
N ARG A 460 -36.52 -8.17 -2.42
CA ARG A 460 -37.79 -8.70 -1.94
C ARG A 460 -37.64 -10.09 -1.34
N MET A 461 -36.93 -10.98 -2.03
CA MET A 461 -36.63 -12.35 -1.58
C MET A 461 -35.85 -12.34 -0.27
N LEU A 462 -34.82 -11.48 -0.18
CA LEU A 462 -33.98 -11.37 1.01
C LEU A 462 -34.77 -10.83 2.20
N MET A 463 -35.50 -9.73 2.02
CA MET A 463 -36.30 -9.15 3.11
C MET A 463 -37.41 -10.08 3.58
N LYS A 464 -38.04 -10.83 2.67
CA LYS A 464 -38.98 -11.88 3.06
C LYS A 464 -38.30 -12.93 3.93
N THR A 465 -37.15 -13.44 3.48
CA THR A 465 -36.38 -14.45 4.23
C THR A 465 -36.02 -13.96 5.64
N LEU A 466 -35.55 -12.72 5.76
CA LEU A 466 -35.15 -12.12 7.03
C LEU A 466 -36.34 -11.92 7.98
N ARG A 467 -37.48 -11.44 7.47
CA ARG A 467 -38.70 -11.28 8.28
C ARG A 467 -39.29 -12.62 8.72
N ASP A 468 -39.28 -13.62 7.82
CA ASP A 468 -39.73 -14.97 8.16
C ASP A 468 -38.82 -15.59 9.24
N ALA A 469 -37.52 -15.32 9.19
CA ALA A 469 -36.58 -15.74 10.22
C ALA A 469 -36.84 -15.05 11.57
N GLU A 470 -37.15 -13.75 11.59
CA GLU A 470 -37.59 -13.05 12.81
C GLU A 470 -38.87 -13.62 13.39
N ALA A 471 -39.86 -13.88 12.53
CA ALA A 471 -41.12 -14.47 12.94
C ALA A 471 -40.92 -15.86 13.56
N ARG A 472 -40.06 -16.69 12.96
CA ARG A 472 -39.70 -18.01 13.51
C ARG A 472 -38.92 -17.93 14.81
N ALA A 473 -38.01 -16.97 14.94
CA ALA A 473 -37.22 -16.77 16.15
C ALA A 473 -38.03 -16.13 17.29
N GLY A 474 -39.16 -15.49 16.97
CA GLY A 474 -39.98 -14.73 17.94
C GLY A 474 -39.27 -13.48 18.48
N ARG A 475 -38.19 -13.03 17.84
CA ARG A 475 -37.38 -11.88 18.28
C ARG A 475 -36.68 -11.22 17.09
N MET A 476 -36.18 -10.01 17.33
CA MET A 476 -35.31 -9.32 16.36
C MET A 476 -34.03 -10.12 16.12
N LEU A 477 -33.61 -10.22 14.86
CA LEU A 477 -32.32 -10.80 14.50
C LEU A 477 -31.17 -9.86 14.88
N THR A 478 -30.04 -10.44 15.27
CA THR A 478 -28.79 -9.67 15.42
C THR A 478 -28.15 -9.43 14.04
N ARG A 479 -27.24 -8.47 13.95
CA ARG A 479 -26.44 -8.22 12.72
C ARG A 479 -25.82 -9.50 12.14
N ASN A 480 -25.23 -10.33 12.99
CA ASN A 480 -24.49 -11.50 12.55
C ASN A 480 -25.45 -12.57 12.02
N GLN A 481 -26.58 -12.78 12.71
CA GLN A 481 -27.64 -13.67 12.20
C GLN A 481 -28.19 -13.20 10.85
N VAL A 482 -28.32 -11.88 10.64
CA VAL A 482 -28.67 -11.33 9.33
C VAL A 482 -27.61 -11.68 8.29
N LEU A 483 -26.32 -11.50 8.60
CA LEU A 483 -25.22 -11.82 7.69
C LEU A 483 -25.13 -13.32 7.39
N ASP A 484 -25.37 -14.21 8.35
CA ASP A 484 -25.39 -15.66 8.11
C ASP A 484 -26.52 -16.06 7.13
N ILE A 485 -27.73 -15.52 7.32
CA ILE A 485 -28.85 -15.74 6.39
C ILE A 485 -28.54 -15.17 5.00
N VAL A 486 -27.93 -13.98 4.94
CA VAL A 486 -27.51 -13.36 3.68
C VAL A 486 -26.47 -14.23 2.98
N ALA A 487 -25.52 -14.80 3.72
CA ALA A 487 -24.49 -15.70 3.18
C ALA A 487 -25.11 -16.92 2.50
N GLU A 488 -26.06 -17.59 3.16
CA GLU A 488 -26.79 -18.73 2.60
C GLU A 488 -27.50 -18.36 1.28
N ARG A 489 -28.12 -17.18 1.23
CA ARG A 489 -28.75 -16.68 0.00
C ARG A 489 -27.73 -16.36 -1.09
N MET A 490 -26.62 -15.72 -0.75
CA MET A 490 -25.55 -15.43 -1.71
C MET A 490 -25.00 -16.72 -2.32
N GLN A 491 -24.73 -17.74 -1.51
CA GLN A 491 -24.26 -19.05 -1.97
C GLN A 491 -25.28 -19.72 -2.87
N PHE A 492 -26.56 -19.74 -2.48
CA PHE A 492 -27.63 -20.35 -3.26
C PHE A 492 -27.77 -19.72 -4.66
N TYR A 493 -27.69 -18.39 -4.74
CA TYR A 493 -27.80 -17.66 -6.01
C TYR A 493 -26.46 -17.41 -6.70
N LYS A 494 -25.36 -17.97 -6.19
CA LYS A 494 -23.98 -17.80 -6.71
C LYS A 494 -23.54 -16.34 -6.81
N VAL A 495 -24.00 -15.51 -5.87
CA VAL A 495 -23.53 -14.14 -5.69
C VAL A 495 -22.20 -14.20 -4.92
N PRO A 496 -21.11 -13.61 -5.42
CA PRO A 496 -19.79 -13.74 -4.80
C PRO A 496 -19.73 -13.02 -3.45
N ILE A 497 -19.20 -13.67 -2.42
CA ILE A 497 -18.96 -13.07 -1.09
C ILE A 497 -17.60 -12.35 -1.09
N VAL A 498 -17.50 -11.31 -1.92
CA VAL A 498 -16.33 -10.43 -2.03
C VAL A 498 -16.83 -8.99 -2.02
N PHE A 499 -16.79 -8.37 -0.84
CA PHE A 499 -17.43 -7.09 -0.63
C PHE A 499 -16.57 -5.90 -1.06
N THR A 500 -17.23 -4.84 -1.50
CA THR A 500 -16.66 -3.55 -1.85
C THR A 500 -17.56 -2.43 -1.34
N LYS A 501 -16.99 -1.25 -1.11
CA LYS A 501 -17.75 -0.08 -0.68
C LYS A 501 -18.62 0.45 -1.82
N GLY A 502 -19.91 0.61 -1.55
CA GLY A 502 -20.89 1.28 -2.40
C GLY A 502 -20.86 2.80 -2.25
N ARG A 503 -21.66 3.50 -3.06
CA ARG A 503 -21.90 4.94 -2.84
C ARG A 503 -22.82 5.12 -1.63
N SER A 504 -22.45 5.98 -0.69
CA SER A 504 -23.43 6.49 0.28
C SER A 504 -24.46 7.36 -0.44
N ARG A 505 -25.67 7.47 0.13
CA ARG A 505 -26.67 8.44 -0.36
C ARG A 505 -26.20 9.87 -0.13
#